data_AF-A0A1C5NEF5-F1
#
_entry.id   AF-A0A1C5NEF5-F1
#
_cell.length_a   1.000
_cell.length_b   1.000
_cell.length_c   1.000
_cell.angle_alpha   90.00
_cell.angle_beta   90.00
_cell.angle_gamma   90.00
#
_symmetry.space_group_name_H-M   'P 1'
#
loop_
_entity.id
_entity.type
_entity.pdbx_description
1 polymer ?
#
loop_
_entity_poly.entity_id
_entity_poly.type
_entity_poly.pdbx_seq_one_letter_code
_entity_poly.pdbx_strand_id
1 'polypeptide(L)'
;MVLIKLDTEMNKNIVVKKEKPICQLEGLPGVKRDKIYAYWFKDINDIEATLELGYACTSAGNNGAINVWKDDTGMIRGELMQHLVVVEKRTFVSYAEVEKCVSDWLERINP
;
A
#
# COMPACT_ATOMS: atom_id res chain seq x y z
N MET A 1 -8.73 38.01 14.33
CA MET A 1 -7.78 37.51 13.32
C MET A 1 -7.69 36.00 13.49
N VAL A 2 -8.49 35.24 12.75
CA VAL A 2 -8.48 33.77 12.81
C VAL A 2 -7.65 33.30 11.62
N LEU A 3 -6.43 32.83 11.90
CA LEU A 3 -5.65 32.09 10.91
C LEU A 3 -6.27 30.69 10.79
N ILE A 4 -7.17 30.53 9.83
CA ILE A 4 -7.58 29.22 9.36
C ILE A 4 -6.37 28.72 8.55
N LYS A 5 -5.61 27.76 9.09
CA LYS A 5 -4.65 27.00 8.28
C LYS A 5 -5.49 26.30 7.21
N LEU A 6 -5.33 26.75 5.97
CA LEU A 6 -5.79 26.02 4.81
C LEU A 6 -4.94 24.76 4.76
N ASP A 7 -5.46 23.67 5.32
CA ASP A 7 -4.90 22.34 5.07
C ASP A 7 -4.88 22.18 3.57
N THR A 8 -3.67 22.00 3.06
CA THR A 8 -3.34 22.04 1.64
C THR A 8 -4.18 20.98 0.95
N GLU A 9 -5.12 21.41 0.10
CA GLU A 9 -5.89 20.54 -0.78
C GLU A 9 -4.90 19.70 -1.61
N MET A 10 -4.64 18.46 -1.17
CA MET A 10 -4.19 17.43 -2.08
C MET A 10 -5.37 17.07 -2.97
N ASN A 11 -5.56 17.86 -4.02
CA ASN A 11 -6.34 17.45 -5.16
C ASN A 11 -5.53 16.38 -5.93
N LYS A 12 -5.33 15.22 -5.29
CA LYS A 12 -4.83 14.02 -5.96
C LYS A 12 -5.98 13.56 -6.86
N ASN A 13 -6.01 14.08 -8.09
CA ASN A 13 -6.82 13.52 -9.16
C ASN A 13 -6.71 12.00 -9.06
N ILE A 14 -7.79 11.32 -8.67
CA ILE A 14 -7.79 9.87 -8.52
C ILE A 14 -7.49 9.31 -9.91
N VAL A 15 -6.24 8.95 -10.15
CA VAL A 15 -5.80 8.43 -11.43
C VAL A 15 -6.42 7.06 -11.55
N VAL A 16 -7.43 6.94 -12.41
CA VAL A 16 -7.96 5.63 -12.80
C VAL A 16 -6.80 4.87 -13.43
N LYS A 17 -6.35 3.80 -12.77
CA LYS A 17 -5.30 2.90 -13.28
C LYS A 17 -5.76 2.39 -14.66
N LYS A 18 -5.06 2.83 -15.71
CA LYS A 18 -5.32 2.37 -17.10
C LYS A 18 -4.82 0.95 -17.33
N GLU A 19 -3.83 0.55 -16.55
CA GLU A 19 -3.24 -0.78 -16.57
C GLU A 19 -4.14 -1.78 -15.84
N LYS A 20 -4.03 -3.07 -16.20
CA LYS A 20 -4.71 -4.12 -15.45
C LYS A 20 -3.94 -4.43 -14.16
N PRO A 21 -4.63 -4.87 -13.09
CA PRO A 21 -3.95 -5.39 -11.90
C PRO A 21 -2.97 -6.51 -12.27
N ILE A 22 -1.84 -6.60 -11.56
CA ILE A 22 -0.79 -7.57 -11.85
C ILE A 22 -1.11 -8.96 -11.30
N CYS A 23 -1.80 -9.02 -10.17
CA CYS A 23 -2.17 -10.28 -9.53
C CYS A 23 -3.41 -10.15 -8.64
N GLN A 24 -3.81 -11.26 -8.03
CA GLN A 24 -4.80 -11.33 -6.96
C GLN A 24 -4.10 -11.81 -5.69
N LEU A 25 -4.37 -11.14 -4.57
CA LEU A 25 -3.97 -11.55 -3.23
C LEU A 25 -5.15 -12.21 -2.54
N GLU A 26 -4.89 -13.31 -1.83
CA GLU A 26 -5.89 -14.12 -1.14
C GLU A 26 -5.57 -14.20 0.35
N GLY A 27 -6.60 -14.35 1.19
CA GLY A 27 -6.44 -14.54 2.63
C GLY A 27 -5.89 -13.32 3.39
N LEU A 28 -6.08 -12.12 2.85
CA LEU A 28 -5.61 -10.88 3.47
C LEU A 28 -6.34 -10.62 4.81
N PRO A 29 -5.61 -10.49 5.94
CA PRO A 29 -6.23 -10.24 7.23
C PRO A 29 -7.15 -9.01 7.24
N GLY A 30 -8.33 -9.18 7.84
CA GLY A 30 -9.35 -8.13 7.97
C GLY A 30 -10.20 -7.91 6.71
N VAL A 31 -10.06 -8.75 5.69
CA VAL A 31 -10.84 -8.67 4.44
C VAL A 31 -11.71 -9.91 4.30
N LYS A 32 -13.03 -9.72 4.14
CA LYS A 32 -14.01 -10.81 3.96
C LYS A 32 -14.02 -11.40 2.55
N ARG A 33 -13.74 -10.59 1.53
CA ARG A 33 -13.66 -11.09 0.15
C ARG A 33 -12.45 -12.00 -0.01
N ASP A 34 -12.64 -13.12 -0.70
CA ASP A 34 -11.59 -14.12 -0.87
C ASP A 34 -10.36 -13.58 -1.60
N LYS A 35 -10.56 -12.66 -2.56
CA LYS A 35 -9.50 -12.13 -3.42
C LYS A 35 -9.55 -10.62 -3.55
N ILE A 36 -8.37 -9.98 -3.54
CA ILE A 36 -8.18 -8.56 -3.86
C ILE A 36 -7.22 -8.44 -5.03
N TYR A 37 -7.60 -7.68 -6.06
CA TYR A 37 -6.68 -7.32 -7.13
C TYR A 37 -5.58 -6.38 -6.61
N ALA A 38 -4.34 -6.65 -6.97
CA ALA A 38 -3.19 -5.84 -6.58
C ALA A 38 -2.50 -5.19 -7.78
N TYR A 39 -2.02 -3.98 -7.59
CA TYR A 39 -1.14 -3.30 -8.54
C TYR A 39 0.31 -3.37 -8.06
N TRP A 40 1.21 -3.54 -9.01
CA TRP A 40 2.64 -3.40 -8.76
C TRP A 40 2.98 -1.92 -8.51
N PHE A 41 3.83 -1.64 -7.53
CA PHE A 41 4.42 -0.32 -7.35
C PHE A 41 5.95 -0.39 -7.34
N LYS A 42 6.59 0.67 -7.85
CA LYS A 42 8.06 0.85 -7.83
C LYS A 42 8.50 1.95 -6.88
N ASP A 43 7.57 2.78 -6.44
CA ASP A 43 7.75 3.89 -5.52
C ASP A 43 6.45 4.15 -4.74
N ILE A 44 6.43 5.22 -3.94
CA ILE A 44 5.33 5.56 -3.04
C ILE A 44 4.17 6.30 -3.70
N ASN A 45 4.34 6.85 -4.90
CA ASN A 45 3.49 7.92 -5.45
C ASN A 45 2.02 7.51 -5.62
N ASP A 46 1.79 6.23 -5.92
CA ASP A 46 0.47 5.70 -6.27
C ASP A 46 -0.21 4.91 -5.14
N ILE A 47 0.41 4.78 -3.97
CA ILE A 47 -0.05 3.85 -2.94
C ILE A 47 -1.41 4.27 -2.39
N GLU A 48 -1.53 5.52 -1.95
CA GLU A 48 -2.79 6.05 -1.38
C GLU A 48 -3.94 5.94 -2.39
N ALA A 49 -3.75 6.42 -3.62
CA ALA A 49 -4.80 6.38 -4.64
C ALA A 49 -5.23 4.94 -4.98
N THR A 50 -4.30 3.99 -5.01
CA THR A 50 -4.60 2.57 -5.27
C THR A 50 -5.42 1.96 -4.14
N LEU A 51 -5.07 2.26 -2.89
CA LEU A 51 -5.77 1.76 -1.70
C LEU A 51 -7.19 2.35 -1.58
N GLU A 52 -7.37 3.64 -1.88
CA GLU A 52 -8.70 4.27 -1.87
C GLU A 52 -9.62 3.77 -3.00
N LEU A 53 -9.05 3.27 -4.09
CA LEU A 53 -9.80 2.56 -5.15
C LEU A 53 -10.19 1.12 -4.77
N GLY A 54 -9.80 0.65 -3.58
CA GLY A 54 -10.12 -0.69 -3.08
C GLY A 54 -9.24 -1.80 -3.64
N TYR A 55 -8.09 -1.45 -4.24
CA TYR A 55 -7.06 -2.39 -4.66
C TYR A 55 -6.00 -2.56 -3.57
N ALA A 56 -5.23 -3.64 -3.66
CA ALA A 56 -4.00 -3.78 -2.88
C ALA A 56 -2.79 -3.25 -3.67
N CYS A 57 -1.70 -2.99 -2.96
CA CYS A 57 -0.41 -2.62 -3.51
C CYS A 57 0.57 -3.77 -3.24
N THR A 58 1.33 -4.18 -4.25
CA THR A 58 2.37 -5.21 -4.08
C THR A 58 3.67 -4.79 -4.77
N SER A 59 4.81 -5.21 -4.21
CA SER A 59 6.11 -5.06 -4.85
C SER A 59 7.04 -6.16 -4.39
N ALA A 60 8.03 -6.48 -5.21
CA ALA A 60 9.05 -7.48 -4.91
C ALA A 60 10.41 -7.07 -5.49
N GLY A 61 11.46 -7.55 -4.84
CA GLY A 61 12.85 -7.36 -5.22
C GLY A 61 13.62 -8.65 -5.02
N ASN A 62 14.94 -8.60 -5.25
CA ASN A 62 15.80 -9.78 -5.16
C ASN A 62 15.78 -10.44 -3.77
N ASN A 63 15.56 -9.65 -2.72
CA ASN A 63 15.64 -10.13 -1.34
C ASN A 63 14.29 -10.20 -0.62
N GLY A 64 13.17 -9.84 -1.25
CA GLY A 64 11.90 -9.82 -0.55
C GLY A 64 10.71 -9.26 -1.33
N ALA A 65 9.61 -9.09 -0.63
CA ALA A 65 8.36 -8.53 -1.15
C ALA A 65 7.62 -7.74 -0.08
N ILE A 66 6.64 -6.95 -0.50
CA ILE A 66 5.75 -6.20 0.38
C ILE A 66 4.35 -6.16 -0.22
N ASN A 67 3.36 -6.37 0.63
CA ASN A 67 1.95 -6.20 0.32
C ASN A 67 1.36 -5.15 1.25
N VAL A 68 0.57 -4.22 0.72
CA VAL A 68 -0.18 -3.23 1.49
C VAL A 68 -1.63 -3.25 1.03
N TRP A 69 -2.57 -3.25 1.96
CA TRP A 69 -4.00 -3.26 1.65
C TRP A 69 -4.80 -2.49 2.70
N LYS A 70 -6.00 -2.08 2.32
CA LYS A 70 -7.01 -1.54 3.25
C LYS A 70 -7.99 -2.66 3.61
N ASP A 71 -8.24 -2.85 4.89
CA ASP A 71 -9.17 -3.87 5.37
C ASP A 71 -10.63 -3.39 5.32
N ASP A 72 -11.59 -4.27 5.64
CA ASP A 72 -13.02 -3.95 5.56
C ASP A 72 -13.47 -2.86 6.53
N THR A 73 -12.65 -2.52 7.54
CA THR A 73 -12.89 -1.43 8.50
C THR A 73 -12.23 -0.12 8.08
N GLY A 74 -11.47 -0.13 6.99
CA GLY A 74 -10.72 1.01 6.50
C GLY A 74 -9.31 1.13 7.08
N MET A 75 -8.85 0.17 7.89
CA MET A 75 -7.48 0.20 8.43
C MET A 75 -6.48 -0.22 7.35
N ILE A 76 -5.35 0.48 7.28
CA ILE A 76 -4.28 0.13 6.34
C ILE A 76 -3.37 -0.90 7.01
N ARG A 77 -3.09 -1.99 6.30
CA ARG A 77 -2.28 -3.11 6.76
C ARG A 77 -1.17 -3.40 5.78
N GLY A 78 -0.10 -4.01 6.27
CA GLY A 78 0.99 -4.47 5.43
C GLY A 78 1.65 -5.73 5.95
N GLU A 79 2.18 -6.49 5.00
CA GLU A 79 3.05 -7.63 5.24
C GLU A 79 4.36 -7.38 4.50
N LEU A 80 5.47 -7.49 5.22
CA LEU A 80 6.83 -7.38 4.68
C LEU A 80 7.43 -8.78 4.70
N MET A 81 7.98 -9.20 3.57
CA MET A 81 8.41 -10.57 3.33
C MET A 81 9.88 -10.61 2.90
N GLN A 82 10.66 -11.51 3.49
CA GLN A 82 12.04 -11.79 3.11
C GLN A 82 12.21 -13.30 2.91
N HIS A 83 12.86 -13.72 1.83
CA HIS A 83 13.08 -15.15 1.52
C HIS A 83 11.80 -16.01 1.63
N LEU A 84 10.69 -15.51 1.07
CA LEU A 84 9.36 -16.15 1.08
C LEU A 84 8.69 -16.28 2.46
N VAL A 85 9.20 -15.59 3.47
CA VAL A 85 8.62 -15.59 4.83
C VAL A 85 8.18 -14.18 5.20
N VAL A 86 6.96 -14.04 5.75
CA VAL A 86 6.50 -12.78 6.34
C VAL A 86 7.32 -12.50 7.60
N VAL A 87 8.13 -11.46 7.56
CA VAL A 87 8.97 -11.04 8.70
C VAL A 87 8.30 -9.98 9.57
N GLU A 88 7.35 -9.23 9.00
CA GLU A 88 6.60 -8.23 9.74
C GLU A 88 5.15 -8.15 9.22
N LYS A 89 4.21 -8.06 10.17
CA LYS A 89 2.82 -7.68 9.93
C LYS A 89 2.57 -6.36 10.61
N ARG A 90 2.05 -5.38 9.89
CA ARG A 90 1.87 -4.03 10.40
C ARG A 90 0.47 -3.52 10.11
N THR A 91 -0.03 -2.72 11.05
CA THR A 91 -1.20 -1.87 10.88
C THR A 91 -0.71 -0.43 10.94
N PHE A 92 -1.02 0.36 9.92
CA PHE A 92 -0.57 1.74 9.80
C PHE A 92 -1.65 2.71 10.26
N VAL A 93 -1.23 3.82 10.88
CA VAL A 93 -2.15 4.88 11.35
C VAL A 93 -2.30 6.01 10.34
N SER A 94 -1.45 6.08 9.31
CA SER A 94 -1.51 7.11 8.27
C SER A 94 -0.81 6.68 6.98
N TYR A 95 -1.13 7.34 5.85
CA TYR A 95 -0.43 7.13 4.59
C TYR A 95 1.05 7.52 4.65
N ALA A 96 1.43 8.57 5.40
CA ALA A 96 2.83 8.94 5.59
C ALA A 96 3.65 7.81 6.22
N GLU A 97 3.06 7.04 7.15
CA GLU A 97 3.71 5.88 7.75
C GLU A 97 3.87 4.73 6.74
N VAL A 98 2.87 4.52 5.88
CA VAL A 98 2.92 3.54 4.79
C VAL A 98 4.03 3.91 3.81
N GLU A 99 4.06 5.15 3.34
CA GLU A 99 5.05 5.64 2.38
C GLU A 99 6.48 5.49 2.93
N LYS A 100 6.71 5.87 4.19
CA LYS A 100 8.02 5.67 4.83
C LYS A 100 8.38 4.18 4.90
N CYS A 101 7.48 3.34 5.41
CA CYS A 101 7.73 1.91 5.55
C CYS A 101 8.03 1.25 4.20
N VAL A 102 7.28 1.63 3.17
CA VAL A 102 7.45 1.11 1.81
C VAL A 102 8.78 1.57 1.23
N SER A 103 9.13 2.85 1.35
CA SER A 103 10.42 3.37 0.88
C SER A 103 11.59 2.63 1.51
N ASP A 104 11.61 2.53 2.85
CA ASP A 104 12.65 1.82 3.59
C ASP A 104 12.75 0.34 3.17
N TRP A 105 11.61 -0.31 2.92
CA TRP A 105 11.58 -1.72 2.52
C TRP A 105 12.04 -1.94 1.08
N LEU A 106 11.66 -1.06 0.15
CA LEU A 106 12.08 -1.14 -1.25
C LEU A 106 13.59 -1.03 -1.39
N GLU A 107 14.23 -0.15 -0.62
CA GLU A 107 15.70 -0.05 -0.53
C GLU A 107 16.31 -1.36 -0.02
N ARG A 108 15.74 -1.95 1.02
CA ARG A 108 16.24 -3.20 1.61
C ARG A 108 16.14 -4.40 0.66
N ILE A 109 15.06 -4.51 -0.11
CA ILE A 109 14.84 -5.68 -0.99
C ILE A 109 15.53 -5.54 -2.35
N ASN A 110 15.99 -4.34 -2.71
CA ASN A 110 16.72 -4.02 -3.94
C ASN A 110 18.07 -3.29 -3.64
N PRO A 111 18.98 -3.92 -2.87
CA PRO A 111 20.27 -3.32 -2.54
C PRO A 111 21.20 -3.20 -3.75
#